data_AF-A0A4U0ZVY8-F1
#
_entry.id   AF-A0A4U0ZVY8-F1
#
_cell.length_a   1.000
_cell.length_b   1.000
_cell.length_c   1.000
_cell.angle_alpha   90.00
_cell.angle_beta   90.00
_cell.angle_gamma   90.00
#
_symmetry.space_group_name_H-M   'P 1'
#
loop_
_entity.id
_entity.type
_entity.pdbx_description
1 polymer ?
#
loop_
_entity_poly.entity_id
_entity_poly.type
_entity_poly.pdbx_seq_one_letter_code
_entity_poly.pdbx_strand_id
1 'polypeptide(L)' 'MLNNSLPQRLRKFVIAFGALLLFVYGFLPFLTNSFTVLNRMSQYLDENGIDPTRYYYTDVAQVKEAEEYLDSVLHDK' A
#
# COMPACT_ATOMS: atom_id res chain seq x y z
N MET A 1 -37.16 0.91 3.59
CA MET A 1 -35.68 0.97 3.46
C MET A 1 -35.11 1.22 4.85
N LEU A 2 -34.19 0.36 5.30
CA LEU A 2 -33.74 0.21 6.69
C LEU A 2 -33.24 1.53 7.31
N ASN A 3 -33.96 2.02 8.32
CA ASN A 3 -33.47 3.03 9.27
C ASN A 3 -32.46 2.34 10.21
N ASN A 4 -31.27 2.00 9.71
CA ASN A 4 -30.22 1.42 10.54
C ASN A 4 -29.73 2.52 11.50
N SER A 5 -29.90 2.30 12.80
CA SER A 5 -29.41 3.22 13.82
C SER A 5 -27.88 3.36 13.69
N LEU A 6 -27.35 4.57 13.95
CA LEU A 6 -25.91 4.86 13.88
C LEU A 6 -25.02 3.78 14.54
N PRO A 7 -25.38 3.21 15.71
CA PRO A 7 -24.61 2.13 16.34
C PRO A 7 -24.51 0.86 15.48
N GLN A 8 -25.57 0.50 14.75
CA GLN A 8 -25.57 -0.69 13.89
C GLN A 8 -24.67 -0.48 12.67
N ARG A 9 -24.62 0.74 12.11
CA ARG A 9 -23.72 1.09 11.01
C ARG A 9 -22.27 1.04 11.45
N LEU A 10 -21.98 1.59 12.64
CA LEU A 10 -20.63 1.57 13.21
C LEU A 10 -20.16 0.14 13.49
N ARG A 11 -21.03 -0.72 14.04
CA ARG A 11 -20.72 -2.13 14.27
C ARG A 11 -20.39 -2.86 12.97
N LYS A 12 -21.18 -2.67 11.92
CA LYS A 12 -20.91 -3.25 10.59
C LYS A 12 -19.58 -2.76 10.02
N PHE A 13 -19.29 -1.47 10.18
CA PHE A 13 -18.02 -0.89 9.76
C PHE A 13 -16.83 -1.51 10.50
N VAL A 14 -16.88 -1.58 11.83
CA VAL A 14 -15.79 -2.16 12.64
C VAL A 14 -15.57 -3.64 12.28
N ILE A 15 -16.64 -4.41 12.06
CA ILE A 15 -16.53 -5.82 11.63
C ILE A 15 -15.88 -5.91 10.25
N ALA A 16 -16.36 -5.12 9.27
CA ALA A 16 -15.81 -5.14 7.92
C ALA A 16 -14.34 -4.69 7.89
N PHE A 17 -14.02 -3.63 8.63
CA PHE A 17 -12.66 -3.10 8.74
C PHE A 17 -11.73 -4.10 9.44
N GLY A 18 -12.18 -4.70 10.54
CA GLY A 18 -11.43 -5.76 11.23
C GLY A 18 -11.18 -6.98 10.33
N ALA A 19 -12.19 -7.41 9.57
CA ALA A 19 -12.04 -8.50 8.60
C ALA A 19 -11.03 -8.16 7.49
N LEU A 20 -11.06 -6.92 6.98
CA LEU A 20 -10.09 -6.44 6.00
C LEU A 20 -8.67 -6.45 6.56
N LEU A 21 -8.48 -5.98 7.80
CA LEU A 21 -7.17 -5.99 8.45
C LEU A 21 -6.65 -7.42 8.65
N LEU A 22 -7.48 -8.34 9.13
CA LEU A 22 -7.10 -9.75 9.27
C LEU A 22 -6.76 -10.39 7.93
N PHE A 23 -7.48 -10.02 6.87
CA PHE A 23 -7.17 -10.49 5.52
C PHE A 23 -5.82 -9.97 5.03
N VAL A 24 -5.56 -8.66 5.17
CA VAL A 24 -4.33 -8.01 4.69
C VAL A 24 -3.10 -8.43 5.48
N TYR A 25 -3.20 -8.48 6.81
CA TYR A 25 -2.04 -8.73 7.68
C TYR A 25 -1.91 -10.17 8.15
N GLY A 26 -2.92 -11.01 7.96
CA GLY A 26 -2.88 -12.43 8.32
C GLY A 26 -2.92 -13.33 7.10
N PHE A 27 -4.01 -13.27 6.33
CA PHE A 27 -4.27 -14.21 5.25
C PHE A 27 -3.35 -14.01 4.03
N LEU A 28 -3.12 -12.77 3.61
CA LEU A 28 -2.22 -12.45 2.50
C LEU A 28 -0.77 -12.91 2.76
N PRO A 29 -0.15 -12.62 3.92
CA PRO A 29 1.17 -13.15 4.27
C PRO A 29 1.21 -14.69 4.29
N PHE A 30 0.15 -15.32 4.81
CA PHE A 30 0.05 -16.78 4.80
C PHE A 30 0.06 -17.35 3.37
N LEU A 31 -0.68 -16.75 2.44
CA LEU A 31 -0.65 -17.14 1.03
C LEU A 31 0.72 -16.91 0.40
N THR A 32 1.31 -15.73 0.61
CA THR A 32 2.65 -15.39 0.09
C THR A 32 3.70 -16.44 0.50
N ASN A 33 3.65 -16.90 1.75
CA ASN A 33 4.55 -17.94 2.26
C ASN A 33 4.20 -19.36 1.78
N SER A 34 2.93 -19.61 1.43
CA SER A 34 2.47 -20.92 0.94
C SER A 34 2.84 -21.16 -0.52
N PHE A 35 3.03 -20.10 -1.31
CA PHE A 35 3.45 -20.20 -2.71
C PHE A 35 4.96 -20.00 -2.85
N THR A 36 5.66 -21.05 -3.28
CA THR A 36 7.12 -21.06 -3.41
C THR A 36 7.67 -19.90 -4.26
N VAL A 37 6.97 -19.49 -5.32
CA VAL A 37 7.38 -18.37 -6.18
C VAL A 37 7.31 -17.03 -5.46
N LEU A 38 6.20 -16.77 -4.75
CA LEU A 38 6.01 -15.54 -3.99
C LEU A 38 6.96 -15.48 -2.79
N ASN A 39 7.14 -16.61 -2.09
CA ASN A 39 8.07 -16.70 -0.98
C ASN A 39 9.52 -16.44 -1.42
N ARG A 40 9.96 -17.02 -2.55
CA ARG A 40 11.30 -16.74 -3.11
C ARG A 40 11.47 -15.28 -3.50
N MET A 41 10.44 -14.66 -4.08
CA MET A 41 10.49 -13.24 -4.42
C MET A 41 10.56 -12.37 -3.16
N SER A 42 9.79 -12.69 -2.13
CA SER A 42 9.84 -12.00 -0.83
C SER A 42 11.23 -12.12 -0.19
N GLN A 43 11.82 -13.31 -0.19
CA GLN A 43 13.18 -13.55 0.32
C GLN A 43 14.22 -12.77 -0.46
N TYR A 44 14.14 -12.77 -1.79
CA TYR A 44 15.07 -12.01 -2.64
C TYR A 44 14.99 -10.50 -2.37
N LEU A 45 13.79 -9.96 -2.15
CA LEU A 45 13.62 -8.55 -1.82
C LEU A 45 14.24 -8.22 -0.45
N ASP A 46 14.01 -9.07 0.56
CA ASP A 46 14.56 -8.91 1.91
C ASP A 46 16.10 -9.02 1.93
N GLU A 47 16.66 -10.02 1.24
CA GLU A 47 18.11 -10.22 1.11
C GLU A 47 18.83 -9.05 0.42
N ASN A 48 18.15 -8.35 -0.50
CA ASN A 48 18.70 -7.17 -1.18
C ASN A 48 18.38 -5.86 -0.44
N GLY A 49 17.77 -5.92 0.76
CA GLY A 49 17.37 -4.73 1.52
C GLY A 49 16.30 -3.89 0.80
N ILE A 50 15.58 -4.49 -0.14
CA ILE A 50 14.49 -3.85 -0.87
C ILE A 50 13.24 -3.98 -0.03
N ASP A 51 12.88 -2.90 0.66
CA ASP A 51 11.59 -2.79 1.33
C ASP A 51 10.52 -2.35 0.32
N PRO A 52 9.60 -3.24 -0.11
CA PRO A 52 8.58 -2.90 -1.09
C PRO A 52 7.60 -1.86 -0.55
N THR A 53 7.43 -1.77 0.77
CA THR A 53 6.55 -0.76 1.40
C THR A 53 7.12 0.65 1.25
N ARG A 54 8.45 0.76 1.10
CA ARG A 54 9.16 2.01 0.80
C ARG A 54 9.12 2.37 -0.67
N TYR A 55 8.99 1.39 -1.58
CA TYR A 55 8.91 1.67 -3.03
C TYR A 55 7.60 2.34 -3.46
N TYR A 56 6.51 2.22 -2.70
CA TYR A 56 5.22 2.78 -3.11
C TYR A 56 5.03 4.26 -2.74
N TYR A 57 5.88 4.84 -1.90
CA TYR A 57 5.85 6.26 -1.54
C TYR A 57 7.26 6.69 -1.10
N THR A 58 7.89 7.65 -1.82
CA THR A 58 9.26 8.24 -1.59
C THR A 58 10.42 7.33 -2.06
N ASP A 59 11.32 7.63 -2.99
CA ASP A 59 11.89 8.89 -3.51
C ASP A 59 12.23 8.68 -4.99
N VAL A 60 11.36 9.11 -5.91
CA VAL A 60 11.75 9.16 -7.32
C VAL A 60 12.39 10.52 -7.53
N ALA A 61 13.72 10.56 -7.68
CA ALA A 61 14.43 11.74 -8.16
C ALA A 61 13.78 12.36 -9.43
N GLN A 62 13.02 11.56 -10.18
CA GLN A 62 12.20 12.00 -11.32
C GLN A 62 11.12 13.04 -10.97
N VAL A 63 10.57 13.08 -9.76
CA VAL A 63 9.58 14.11 -9.39
C VAL A 63 10.28 15.45 -9.25
N LYS A 64 11.44 15.47 -8.57
CA LYS A 64 12.23 16.69 -8.42
C LYS A 64 12.76 17.20 -9.75
N GLU A 65 13.23 16.30 -10.63
CA GLU A 65 13.72 16.66 -11.96
C GLU A 65 12.60 17.19 -12.87
N ALA A 66 11.39 16.62 -12.77
CA ALA A 66 10.21 17.12 -13.47
C ALA A 66 9.75 18.49 -12.92
N GLU A 67 9.81 18.70 -11.60
CA GLU A 67 9.50 19.99 -10.96
C GLU A 67 10.50 21.07 -11.37
N GLU A 68 11.81 20.79 -11.34
CA GLU A 68 12.86 21.71 -11.80
C GLU A 68 12.73 22.05 -13.28
N TYR A 69 12.40 21.06 -14.13
CA TYR A 69 12.12 21.31 -15.54
C TYR A 69 10.88 22.21 -15.73
N LEU A 70 9.78 21.91 -15.03
CA LEU A 70 8.54 22.68 -15.15
C LEU A 70 8.74 24.14 -14.69
N ASP A 71 9.50 24.34 -13.62
CA ASP A 71 9.85 25.66 -13.10
C ASP A 71 10.68 26.46 -14.11
N SER A 72 11.66 25.81 -14.75
CA SER A 72 12.48 26.44 -15.79
C SER A 72 11.65 26.92 -16.98
N VAL A 73 10.67 26.14 -17.43
CA VAL A 73 9.83 26.50 -18.59
C VAL A 73 8.81 27.60 -18.25
N LEU A 74 8.33 27.65 -17.01
CA LEU A 74 7.31 28.60 -16.59
C LEU A 74 7.89 29.97 -16.19
N HIS A 75 9.12 30.00 -15.68
CA HIS A 75 9.80 31.23 -15.26
C HIS A 75 10.77 31.82 -16.30
N ASP A 76 10.99 31.16 -17.43
CA ASP A 76 11.78 31.69 -18.56
C ASP A 76 10.92 32.64 -19.44
N LYS A 77 10.50 33.77 -18.84
CA LYS A 77 9.93 34.94 -19.53
C LYS A 77 10.43 36.26 -18.95
#